data_AF-A0A933IYQ5-F1
#
_entry.id   AF-A0A933IYQ5-F1
#
_cell.length_a   1.000
_cell.length_b   1.000
_cell.length_c   1.000
_cell.angle_alpha   90.00
_cell.angle_beta   90.00
_cell.angle_gamma   90.00
#
_symmetry.space_group_name_H-M   'P 1'
#
loop_
_entity.id
_entity.type
_entity.pdbx_description
1 polymer ?
#
loop_
_entity_poly.entity_id
_entity_poly.type
_entity_poly.pdbx_seq_one_letter_code
_entity_poly.pdbx_strand_id
1 'polypeptide(L)'
;MSTIRQTILETLNQRGPLCVGEIAQVAQLSKMATRYHLGLLARDNLIVQTKPAHRGCVGRPEKVYALGAGAHEHLPKQYHLLAGQLLDEIADTLGEKETRTLLRRAGKRIAESAPALRAGAGTEARVKRVAKFLAGRGYMADWADEGDTLALVVCNCPFRQVAIEHREVCEMDMTIVGALLETPAKMTRCIANHDAHCRFVMAKI
;
A
#
# COMPACT_ATOMS: atom_id res chain seq x y z
N MET A 1 -0.33 -12.40 -6.75
CA MET A 1 0.38 -13.62 -6.28
C MET A 1 -0.42 -14.84 -6.70
N SER A 2 0.20 -16.00 -7.00
CA SER A 2 -0.57 -17.20 -7.36
C SER A 2 -1.20 -17.85 -6.13
N THR A 3 -2.38 -18.47 -6.27
CA THR A 3 -3.13 -19.13 -5.19
C THR A 3 -2.25 -20.12 -4.41
N ILE A 4 -1.43 -20.90 -5.12
CA ILE A 4 -0.49 -21.85 -4.52
C ILE A 4 0.52 -21.17 -3.57
N ARG A 5 1.12 -20.04 -4.00
CA ARG A 5 2.13 -19.35 -3.18
C ARG A 5 1.49 -18.74 -1.94
N GLN A 6 0.26 -18.27 -2.06
CA GLN A 6 -0.54 -17.82 -0.92
C GLN A 6 -0.78 -18.96 0.07
N THR A 7 -1.24 -20.13 -0.40
CA THR A 7 -1.44 -21.32 0.44
C THR A 7 -0.16 -21.73 1.18
N ILE A 8 1.00 -21.67 0.52
CA ILE A 8 2.29 -21.97 1.17
C ILE A 8 2.58 -20.97 2.31
N LEU A 9 2.41 -19.67 2.08
CA LEU A 9 2.63 -18.64 3.11
C LEU A 9 1.66 -18.81 4.29
N GLU A 10 0.39 -19.06 4.02
CA GLU A 10 -0.62 -19.29 5.07
C GLU A 10 -0.31 -20.56 5.88
N THR A 11 0.14 -21.63 5.21
CA THR A 11 0.52 -22.88 5.87
C THR A 11 1.72 -22.65 6.81
N LEU A 12 2.75 -21.95 6.34
CA LEU A 12 3.92 -21.61 7.15
C LEU A 12 3.56 -20.66 8.30
N ASN A 13 2.60 -19.76 8.10
CA ASN A 13 2.09 -18.89 9.17
C ASN A 13 1.39 -19.69 10.28
N GLN A 14 0.55 -20.65 9.90
CA GLN A 14 -0.27 -21.42 10.85
C GLN A 14 0.51 -22.52 11.56
N ARG A 15 1.42 -23.19 10.85
CA ARG A 15 2.12 -24.39 11.34
C ARG A 15 3.58 -24.13 11.72
N GLY A 16 4.08 -22.94 11.47
CA GLY A 16 5.49 -22.61 11.66
C GLY A 16 6.37 -23.20 10.56
N PRO A 17 7.68 -23.34 10.81
CA PRO A 17 8.63 -23.80 9.82
C PRO A 17 8.39 -25.26 9.39
N LEU A 18 8.34 -25.52 8.08
CA LEU A 18 8.05 -26.86 7.51
C LEU A 18 9.07 -27.29 6.47
N CYS A 19 9.21 -28.61 6.27
CA CYS A 19 10.02 -29.15 5.19
C CYS A 19 9.29 -29.14 3.84
N VAL A 20 10.04 -29.37 2.75
CA VAL A 20 9.47 -29.44 1.39
C VAL A 20 8.37 -30.50 1.29
N GLY A 21 8.52 -31.64 1.97
CA GLY A 21 7.54 -32.73 1.92
C GLY A 21 6.19 -32.33 2.53
N GLU A 22 6.21 -31.71 3.70
CA GLU A 22 5.01 -31.24 4.40
C GLU A 22 4.30 -30.14 3.61
N ILE A 23 5.08 -29.19 3.07
CA ILE A 23 4.53 -28.10 2.22
C ILE A 23 3.91 -28.68 0.95
N ALA A 24 4.58 -29.65 0.31
CA ALA A 24 4.09 -30.31 -0.89
C ALA A 24 2.76 -31.04 -0.64
N GLN A 25 2.62 -31.69 0.52
CA GLN A 25 1.39 -32.39 0.90
C GLN A 25 0.22 -31.42 1.08
N VAL A 26 0.42 -30.31 1.81
CA VAL A 26 -0.64 -29.32 2.04
C VAL A 26 -1.01 -28.58 0.76
N ALA A 27 -0.02 -28.21 -0.05
CA ALA A 27 -0.24 -27.53 -1.33
C ALA A 27 -0.73 -28.48 -2.44
N GLN A 28 -0.83 -29.80 -2.18
CA GLN A 28 -1.16 -30.84 -3.15
C GLN A 28 -0.29 -30.80 -4.42
N LEU A 29 1.02 -30.62 -4.23
CA LEU A 29 2.00 -30.51 -5.29
C LEU A 29 3.05 -31.62 -5.23
N SER A 30 3.74 -31.85 -6.34
CA SER A 30 4.98 -32.61 -6.32
C SER A 30 6.07 -31.84 -5.55
N LYS A 31 7.05 -32.57 -4.98
CA LYS A 31 8.22 -31.92 -4.33
C LYS A 31 8.98 -31.00 -5.29
N MET A 32 8.98 -31.30 -6.60
CA MET A 32 9.64 -30.45 -7.61
C MET A 32 8.90 -29.14 -7.85
N ALA A 33 7.57 -29.19 -8.06
CA ALA A 33 6.75 -27.99 -8.20
C ALA A 33 6.81 -27.13 -6.92
N THR A 34 6.81 -27.77 -5.76
CA THR A 34 6.97 -27.09 -4.46
C THR A 34 8.29 -26.33 -4.38
N ARG A 35 9.42 -26.97 -4.74
CA ARG A 35 10.74 -26.30 -4.75
C ARG A 35 10.80 -25.11 -5.71
N TYR A 36 10.13 -25.19 -6.86
CA TYR A 36 10.01 -24.05 -7.78
C TYR A 36 9.32 -22.86 -7.10
N HIS A 37 8.16 -23.08 -6.46
CA HIS A 37 7.45 -22.01 -5.75
C HIS A 37 8.22 -21.47 -4.55
N LEU A 38 8.87 -22.34 -3.77
CA LEU A 38 9.73 -21.92 -2.66
C LEU A 38 10.91 -21.07 -3.15
N GLY A 39 11.48 -21.38 -4.32
CA GLY A 39 12.52 -20.56 -4.94
C GLY A 39 12.05 -19.14 -5.25
N LEU A 40 10.85 -18.99 -5.82
CA LEU A 40 10.26 -17.68 -6.09
C LEU A 40 9.96 -16.90 -4.80
N LEU A 41 9.36 -17.57 -3.82
CA LEU A 41 9.06 -16.96 -2.52
C LEU A 41 10.32 -16.52 -1.78
N ALA A 42 11.40 -17.30 -1.86
CA ALA A 42 12.68 -16.94 -1.24
C ALA A 42 13.34 -15.75 -1.95
N ARG A 43 13.28 -15.71 -3.29
CA ARG A 43 13.77 -14.56 -4.09
C ARG A 43 13.06 -13.27 -3.69
N ASP A 44 11.77 -13.35 -3.43
CA ASP A 44 10.94 -12.21 -3.07
C ASP A 44 11.00 -11.91 -1.53
N ASN A 45 11.93 -12.52 -0.79
CA ASN A 45 12.12 -12.40 0.67
C ASN A 45 10.88 -12.74 1.53
N LEU A 46 9.96 -13.54 0.97
CA LEU A 46 8.74 -13.97 1.66
C LEU A 46 8.98 -15.21 2.52
N ILE A 47 10.01 -16.00 2.22
CA ILE A 47 10.41 -17.13 3.06
C ILE A 47 11.91 -17.16 3.25
N VAL A 48 12.36 -17.79 4.32
CA VAL A 48 13.78 -18.02 4.63
C VAL A 48 14.04 -19.50 4.85
N GLN A 49 15.23 -19.94 4.44
CA GLN A 49 15.72 -21.28 4.76
C GLN A 49 16.33 -21.27 6.16
N THR A 50 15.90 -22.18 7.01
CA THR A 50 16.39 -22.34 8.38
C THR A 50 16.97 -23.74 8.57
N LYS A 51 17.82 -23.90 9.59
CA LYS A 51 18.27 -25.22 10.01
C LYS A 51 17.10 -25.95 10.67
N PRO A 52 16.94 -27.26 10.45
CA PRO A 52 15.87 -28.02 11.08
C PRO A 52 15.97 -27.92 12.61
N ALA A 53 14.92 -27.40 13.24
CA ALA A 53 14.75 -27.43 14.70
C ALA A 53 13.98 -28.69 15.15
N HIS A 54 13.30 -29.40 14.25
CA HIS A 54 12.33 -30.45 14.58
C HIS A 54 12.75 -31.85 14.10
N ARG A 55 12.50 -32.86 14.94
CA ARG A 55 12.75 -34.30 14.67
C ARG A 55 11.86 -34.94 13.58
N GLY A 56 10.93 -34.20 12.97
CA GLY A 56 9.97 -34.73 11.98
C GLY A 56 10.47 -34.76 10.53
N CYS A 57 11.55 -34.04 10.22
CA CYS A 57 12.20 -34.08 8.91
C CYS A 57 13.11 -35.31 8.82
N VAL A 58 12.53 -36.49 8.63
CA VAL A 58 13.28 -37.76 8.60
C VAL A 58 13.98 -37.91 7.24
N GLY A 59 15.32 -37.79 7.23
CA GLY A 59 16.19 -37.90 6.06
C GLY A 59 17.47 -37.04 6.18
N ARG A 60 18.41 -37.19 5.23
CA ARG A 60 19.61 -36.32 5.10
C ARG A 60 19.17 -34.85 5.18
N PRO A 61 19.84 -33.96 5.95
CA PRO A 61 19.25 -32.74 6.51
C PRO A 61 18.42 -31.96 5.49
N GLU A 62 17.10 -32.13 5.57
CA GLU A 62 16.17 -31.40 4.70
C GLU A 62 16.14 -29.93 5.16
N LYS A 63 16.16 -29.03 4.18
CA LYS A 63 15.98 -27.60 4.40
C LYS A 63 14.56 -27.35 4.91
N VAL A 64 14.45 -26.60 6.00
CA VAL A 64 13.16 -26.14 6.54
C VAL A 64 12.94 -24.70 6.10
N TYR A 65 11.70 -24.37 5.76
CA TYR A 65 11.31 -23.05 5.30
C TYR A 65 10.43 -22.39 6.35
N ALA A 66 10.75 -21.15 6.69
CA ALA A 66 9.97 -20.31 7.61
C ALA A 66 9.55 -19.03 6.89
N LEU A 67 8.58 -18.29 7.44
CA LEU A 67 8.23 -16.98 6.93
C LEU A 67 9.40 -16.00 7.05
N GLY A 68 9.64 -15.25 5.97
CA GLY A 68 10.53 -14.10 5.96
C GLY A 68 9.76 -12.83 6.33
N ALA A 69 10.49 -11.75 6.58
CA ALA A 69 9.89 -10.47 6.97
C ALA A 69 8.85 -9.96 5.95
N GLY A 70 9.06 -10.20 4.66
CA GLY A 70 8.14 -9.77 3.60
C GLY A 70 6.82 -10.54 3.54
N ALA A 71 6.71 -11.73 4.16
CA ALA A 71 5.49 -12.53 4.09
C ALA A 71 4.29 -11.86 4.74
N HIS A 72 4.52 -11.08 5.80
CA HIS A 72 3.45 -10.50 6.57
C HIS A 72 2.60 -9.50 5.78
N GLU A 73 3.12 -8.90 4.70
CA GLU A 73 2.37 -8.03 3.80
C GLU A 73 1.37 -8.80 2.91
N HIS A 74 1.53 -10.12 2.80
CA HIS A 74 0.66 -10.99 2.00
C HIS A 74 -0.30 -11.83 2.82
N LEU A 75 -0.21 -11.76 4.15
CA LEU A 75 -1.17 -12.39 5.04
C LEU A 75 -2.41 -11.50 5.19
N PRO A 76 -3.57 -12.08 5.55
CA PRO A 76 -4.79 -11.31 5.76
C PRO A 76 -4.57 -10.12 6.71
N LYS A 77 -5.02 -8.93 6.31
CA LYS A 77 -4.97 -7.69 7.09
C LYS A 77 -6.35 -7.05 7.17
N GLN A 78 -6.61 -6.36 8.26
CA GLN A 78 -7.86 -5.63 8.50
C GLN A 78 -7.61 -4.17 8.91
N TYR A 79 -6.49 -3.57 8.48
CA TYR A 79 -6.15 -2.19 8.84
C TYR A 79 -7.22 -1.17 8.43
N HIS A 80 -7.93 -1.42 7.32
CA HIS A 80 -9.02 -0.55 6.88
C HIS A 80 -10.21 -0.58 7.84
N LEU A 81 -10.57 -1.76 8.38
CA LEU A 81 -11.66 -1.89 9.36
C LEU A 81 -11.29 -1.17 10.66
N LEU A 82 -10.08 -1.43 11.17
CA LEU A 82 -9.59 -0.75 12.38
C LEU A 82 -9.52 0.77 12.18
N ALA A 83 -9.02 1.23 11.03
CA ALA A 83 -8.94 2.66 10.73
C ALA A 83 -10.32 3.31 10.63
N GLY A 84 -11.29 2.66 9.99
CA GLY A 84 -12.67 3.14 9.92
C GLY A 84 -13.29 3.25 11.31
N GLN A 85 -13.22 2.19 12.11
CA GLN A 85 -13.74 2.18 13.49
C GLN A 85 -13.11 3.27 14.37
N LEU A 86 -11.80 3.53 14.22
CA LEU A 86 -11.15 4.62 14.95
C LEU A 86 -11.61 5.99 14.46
N LEU A 87 -11.87 6.17 13.16
CA LEU A 87 -12.40 7.42 12.62
C LEU A 87 -13.82 7.68 13.09
N ASP A 88 -14.67 6.65 13.13
CA ASP A 88 -16.03 6.71 13.70
C ASP A 88 -15.97 7.18 15.16
N GLU A 89 -15.17 6.51 16.00
CA GLU A 89 -15.05 6.86 17.43
C GLU A 89 -14.51 8.27 17.65
N ILE A 90 -13.54 8.71 16.82
CA ILE A 90 -13.01 10.08 16.89
C ILE A 90 -14.09 11.09 16.49
N ALA A 91 -14.89 10.80 15.45
CA ALA A 91 -15.99 11.66 15.02
C ALA A 91 -17.10 11.76 16.08
N ASP A 92 -17.44 10.65 16.74
CA ASP A 92 -18.43 10.63 17.81
C ASP A 92 -17.94 11.40 19.05
N THR A 93 -16.65 11.30 19.37
CA THR A 93 -16.08 11.95 20.57
C THR A 93 -15.80 13.44 20.36
N LEU A 94 -15.26 13.83 19.21
CA LEU A 94 -14.77 15.19 18.97
C LEU A 94 -15.66 16.00 18.02
N GLY A 95 -16.54 15.35 17.27
CA GLY A 95 -17.31 15.95 16.19
C GLY A 95 -16.59 15.93 14.84
N GLU A 96 -17.38 15.95 13.75
CA GLU A 96 -16.85 15.84 12.38
C GLU A 96 -15.85 16.94 12.02
N LYS A 97 -16.06 18.16 12.51
CA LYS A 97 -15.22 19.33 12.17
C LYS A 97 -13.81 19.16 12.74
N GLU A 98 -13.72 18.70 13.97
CA GLU A 98 -12.48 18.42 14.67
C GLU A 98 -11.76 17.22 14.01
N THR A 99 -12.48 16.16 13.64
CA THR A 99 -11.95 15.02 12.87
C THR A 99 -11.34 15.47 11.54
N ARG A 100 -12.06 16.28 10.75
CA ARG A 100 -11.53 16.87 9.51
C ARG A 100 -10.28 17.71 9.77
N THR A 101 -10.27 18.48 10.85
CA THR A 101 -9.10 19.29 11.23
C THR A 101 -7.88 18.42 11.57
N LEU A 102 -8.08 17.32 12.29
CA LEU A 102 -7.03 16.35 12.61
C LEU A 102 -6.45 15.71 11.34
N LEU A 103 -7.29 15.27 10.41
CA LEU A 103 -6.84 14.68 9.15
C LEU A 103 -6.15 15.69 8.24
N ARG A 104 -6.61 16.94 8.15
CA ARG A 104 -5.87 18.00 7.45
C ARG A 104 -4.50 18.24 8.07
N ARG A 105 -4.38 18.24 9.41
CA ARG A 105 -3.08 18.35 10.10
C ARG A 105 -2.18 17.15 9.83
N ALA A 106 -2.73 15.94 9.76
CA ALA A 106 -1.99 14.75 9.34
C ALA A 106 -1.47 14.90 7.90
N GLY A 107 -2.32 15.36 6.97
CA GLY A 107 -1.96 15.64 5.59
C GLY A 107 -0.83 16.67 5.45
N LYS A 108 -0.87 17.76 6.23
CA LYS A 108 0.23 18.74 6.28
C LYS A 108 1.55 18.11 6.73
N ARG A 109 1.54 17.34 7.83
CA ARG A 109 2.73 16.63 8.32
C ARG A 109 3.29 15.64 7.30
N ILE A 110 2.40 14.98 6.55
CA ILE A 110 2.81 14.13 5.44
C ILE A 110 3.49 14.97 4.36
N ALA A 111 2.89 16.08 3.92
CA ALA A 111 3.48 16.97 2.90
C ALA A 111 4.83 17.55 3.33
N GLU A 112 5.01 17.90 4.61
CA GLU A 112 6.28 18.38 5.18
C GLU A 112 7.42 17.35 5.04
N SER A 113 7.10 16.05 4.97
CA SER A 113 8.11 15.01 4.73
C SER A 113 8.55 14.89 3.25
N ALA A 114 7.94 15.65 2.35
CA ALA A 114 8.31 15.62 0.94
C ALA A 114 9.67 16.31 0.71
N PRO A 115 10.57 15.71 -0.10
CA PRO A 115 11.84 16.33 -0.44
C PRO A 115 11.65 17.75 -0.95
N ALA A 116 12.47 18.72 -0.50
CA ALA A 116 12.34 20.11 -0.88
C ALA A 116 12.42 20.29 -2.41
N LEU A 117 11.62 21.22 -2.95
CA LEU A 117 11.72 21.66 -4.33
C LEU A 117 12.55 22.95 -4.37
N ARG A 118 13.25 23.20 -5.48
CA ARG A 118 13.95 24.48 -5.67
C ARG A 118 12.96 25.63 -5.62
N ALA A 119 13.34 26.71 -4.97
CA ALA A 119 12.57 27.96 -4.98
C ALA A 119 12.34 28.42 -6.42
N GLY A 120 11.14 28.91 -6.72
CA GLY A 120 10.77 29.37 -8.07
C GLY A 120 10.50 28.25 -9.09
N ALA A 121 10.41 26.98 -8.66
CA ALA A 121 9.99 25.92 -9.56
C ALA A 121 8.57 26.16 -10.10
N GLY A 122 8.39 26.01 -11.42
CA GLY A 122 7.10 26.16 -12.08
C GLY A 122 6.11 25.03 -11.76
N THR A 123 4.85 25.21 -12.16
CA THR A 123 3.75 24.28 -11.84
C THR A 123 4.03 22.84 -12.30
N GLU A 124 4.67 22.68 -13.45
CA GLU A 124 5.01 21.35 -13.99
C GLU A 124 6.00 20.58 -13.11
N ALA A 125 7.03 21.26 -12.58
CA ALA A 125 7.98 20.64 -11.66
C ALA A 125 7.32 20.24 -10.34
N ARG A 126 6.33 21.03 -9.89
CA ARG A 126 5.54 20.76 -8.67
C ARG A 126 4.64 19.55 -8.85
N VAL A 127 3.89 19.44 -9.94
CA VAL A 127 3.02 18.27 -10.19
C VAL A 127 3.83 16.98 -10.35
N LYS A 128 4.98 17.04 -11.02
CA LYS A 128 5.95 15.93 -11.11
C LYS A 128 6.42 15.48 -9.72
N ARG A 129 6.76 16.43 -8.85
CA ARG A 129 7.14 16.15 -7.46
C ARG A 129 5.99 15.50 -6.69
N VAL A 130 4.77 16.01 -6.83
CA VAL A 130 3.59 15.44 -6.16
C VAL A 130 3.35 14.00 -6.60
N ALA A 131 3.33 13.73 -7.92
CA ALA A 131 3.15 12.38 -8.45
C ALA A 131 4.20 11.40 -7.90
N LYS A 132 5.49 11.79 -7.93
CA LYS A 132 6.58 10.97 -7.38
C LYS A 132 6.46 10.75 -5.87
N PHE A 133 6.09 11.79 -5.13
CA PHE A 133 5.92 11.72 -3.68
C PHE A 133 4.77 10.78 -3.29
N LEU A 134 3.63 10.88 -3.96
CA LEU A 134 2.50 9.98 -3.77
C LEU A 134 2.85 8.55 -4.18
N ALA A 135 3.57 8.36 -5.29
CA ALA A 135 4.01 7.04 -5.74
C ALA A 135 4.84 6.30 -4.68
N GLY A 136 5.76 7.00 -4.00
CA GLY A 136 6.54 6.46 -2.89
C GLY A 136 5.72 6.06 -1.64
N ARG A 137 4.43 6.39 -1.61
CA ARG A 137 3.50 6.11 -0.49
C ARG A 137 2.40 5.12 -0.86
N GLY A 138 2.56 4.40 -1.98
CA GLY A 138 1.62 3.36 -2.42
C GLY A 138 0.47 3.86 -3.29
N TYR A 139 0.46 5.14 -3.67
CA TYR A 139 -0.45 5.64 -4.70
C TYR A 139 0.06 5.23 -6.08
N MET A 140 -0.84 4.98 -7.03
CA MET A 140 -0.46 4.93 -8.45
C MET A 140 -0.76 6.30 -9.05
N ALA A 141 0.17 7.23 -8.87
CA ALA A 141 0.01 8.62 -9.27
C ALA A 141 0.90 8.96 -10.47
N ASP A 142 0.33 9.63 -11.46
CA ASP A 142 1.02 10.18 -12.63
C ASP A 142 0.45 11.56 -12.98
N TRP A 143 1.06 12.25 -13.93
CA TRP A 143 0.63 13.58 -14.37
C TRP A 143 0.61 13.69 -15.90
N ALA A 144 -0.22 14.60 -16.41
CA ALA A 144 -0.35 14.87 -17.83
C ALA A 144 -0.33 16.38 -18.10
N ASP A 145 0.30 16.77 -19.21
CA ASP A 145 0.21 18.11 -19.78
C ASP A 145 -0.96 18.15 -20.76
N GLU A 146 -1.89 19.08 -20.54
CA GLU A 146 -3.11 19.24 -21.34
C GLU A 146 -3.18 20.64 -21.96
N GLY A 147 -2.01 21.21 -22.28
CA GLY A 147 -1.89 22.54 -22.88
C GLY A 147 -1.88 23.64 -21.82
N ASP A 148 -3.02 24.30 -21.63
CA ASP A 148 -3.17 25.40 -20.67
C ASP A 148 -3.28 24.90 -19.22
N THR A 149 -3.52 23.60 -19.03
CA THR A 149 -3.66 22.98 -17.72
C THR A 149 -2.76 21.75 -17.58
N LEU A 150 -2.48 21.42 -16.32
CA LEU A 150 -1.82 20.19 -15.92
C LEU A 150 -2.82 19.34 -15.13
N ALA A 151 -2.73 18.03 -15.28
CA ALA A 151 -3.53 17.08 -14.54
C ALA A 151 -2.66 16.15 -13.69
N LEU A 152 -3.05 15.93 -12.44
CA LEU A 152 -2.56 14.84 -11.61
C LEU A 152 -3.63 13.74 -11.61
N VAL A 153 -3.26 12.53 -12.02
CA VAL A 153 -4.13 11.36 -12.12
C VAL A 153 -3.66 10.29 -11.14
N VAL A 154 -4.57 9.82 -10.31
CA VAL A 154 -4.28 8.79 -9.30
C VAL A 154 -5.20 7.60 -9.54
N CYS A 155 -4.65 6.50 -10.05
CA CYS A 155 -5.38 5.27 -10.38
C CYS A 155 -5.53 4.30 -9.20
N ASN A 156 -4.71 4.46 -8.16
CA ASN A 156 -4.80 3.69 -6.92
C ASN A 156 -4.67 4.61 -5.72
N CYS A 157 -5.67 4.59 -4.84
CA CYS A 157 -5.60 5.21 -3.52
C CYS A 157 -5.34 4.10 -2.48
N PRO A 158 -4.24 4.17 -1.71
CA PRO A 158 -3.94 3.17 -0.68
C PRO A 158 -4.99 3.16 0.43
N PHE A 159 -5.76 4.24 0.57
CA PHE A 159 -6.82 4.39 1.57
C PHE A 159 -8.23 4.15 0.99
N ARG A 160 -8.36 3.59 -0.22
CA ARG A 160 -9.64 3.47 -0.94
C ARG A 160 -10.78 2.91 -0.09
N GLN A 161 -10.54 1.83 0.65
CA GLN A 161 -11.58 1.18 1.47
C GLN A 161 -12.11 2.11 2.56
N VAL A 162 -11.22 2.84 3.24
CA VAL A 162 -11.59 3.80 4.29
C VAL A 162 -12.23 5.05 3.67
N ALA A 163 -11.69 5.55 2.55
CA ALA A 163 -12.11 6.79 1.92
C ALA A 163 -13.53 6.76 1.32
N ILE A 164 -14.07 5.56 1.02
CA ILE A 164 -15.45 5.42 0.52
C ILE A 164 -16.46 5.83 1.60
N GLU A 165 -16.20 5.42 2.85
CA GLU A 165 -17.06 5.67 4.02
C GLU A 165 -16.67 7.00 4.71
N HIS A 166 -15.38 7.32 4.76
CA HIS A 166 -14.83 8.50 5.46
C HIS A 166 -14.23 9.52 4.48
N ARG A 167 -15.02 10.51 4.07
CA ARG A 167 -14.62 11.50 3.04
C ARG A 167 -13.56 12.49 3.49
N GLU A 168 -13.43 12.69 4.78
CA GLU A 168 -12.35 13.43 5.41
C GLU A 168 -10.96 12.86 5.08
N VAL A 169 -10.85 11.57 4.74
CA VAL A 169 -9.60 10.96 4.25
C VAL A 169 -9.23 11.53 2.88
N CYS A 170 -10.20 11.78 2.00
CA CYS A 170 -9.94 12.47 0.74
C CYS A 170 -9.52 13.93 0.96
N GLU A 171 -10.00 14.59 2.02
CA GLU A 171 -9.54 15.94 2.38
C GLU A 171 -8.09 15.96 2.86
N MET A 172 -7.64 14.91 3.55
CA MET A 172 -6.23 14.73 3.87
C MET A 172 -5.39 14.66 2.60
N ASP A 173 -5.80 13.85 1.61
CA ASP A 173 -5.12 13.74 0.32
C ASP A 173 -5.11 15.08 -0.43
N MET A 174 -6.23 15.80 -0.46
CA MET A 174 -6.30 17.15 -1.03
C MET A 174 -5.37 18.13 -0.32
N THR A 175 -5.22 18.00 1.00
CA THR A 175 -4.30 18.83 1.78
C THR A 175 -2.84 18.53 1.42
N ILE A 176 -2.49 17.25 1.22
CA ILE A 176 -1.15 16.85 0.77
C ILE A 176 -0.87 17.44 -0.61
N VAL A 177 -1.79 17.22 -1.56
CA VAL A 177 -1.64 17.70 -2.94
C VAL A 177 -1.54 19.22 -2.97
N GLY A 178 -2.43 19.94 -2.28
CA GLY A 178 -2.44 21.39 -2.23
C GLY A 178 -1.18 21.98 -1.60
N ALA A 179 -0.69 21.39 -0.49
CA ALA A 179 0.53 21.84 0.18
C ALA A 179 1.78 21.66 -0.70
N LEU A 180 1.83 20.64 -1.55
CA LEU A 180 2.98 20.37 -2.43
C LEU A 180 2.91 21.08 -3.77
N LEU A 181 1.71 21.31 -4.30
CA LEU A 181 1.51 22.07 -5.53
C LEU A 181 1.74 23.57 -5.30
N GLU A 182 1.27 24.12 -4.18
CA GLU A 182 1.20 25.57 -3.90
C GLU A 182 0.46 26.39 -4.98
N THR A 183 -0.27 25.71 -5.87
CA THR A 183 -1.19 26.28 -6.87
C THR A 183 -2.57 25.67 -6.64
N PRO A 184 -3.67 26.44 -6.78
CA PRO A 184 -5.02 25.89 -6.68
C PRO A 184 -5.22 24.72 -7.66
N ALA A 185 -5.66 23.59 -7.14
CA ALA A 185 -6.02 22.41 -7.92
C ALA A 185 -7.49 22.04 -7.67
N LYS A 186 -8.23 21.78 -8.74
CA LYS A 186 -9.63 21.34 -8.68
C LYS A 186 -9.69 19.82 -8.84
N MET A 187 -10.25 19.13 -7.85
CA MET A 187 -10.59 17.72 -8.00
C MET A 187 -11.82 17.59 -8.91
N THR A 188 -11.69 16.86 -10.01
CA THR A 188 -12.76 16.64 -11.02
C THR A 188 -13.32 15.22 -11.01
N ARG A 189 -12.55 14.26 -10.49
CA ARG A 189 -12.95 12.86 -10.30
C ARG A 189 -12.38 12.32 -9.01
N CYS A 190 -13.04 11.34 -8.40
CA CYS A 190 -12.64 10.74 -7.13
C CYS A 190 -12.99 9.25 -7.07
N ILE A 191 -12.01 8.40 -6.76
CA ILE A 191 -12.22 6.95 -6.59
C ILE A 191 -13.28 6.66 -5.51
N ALA A 192 -13.32 7.46 -4.45
CA ALA A 192 -14.32 7.28 -3.40
C ALA A 192 -15.75 7.57 -3.91
N ASN A 193 -15.92 8.39 -4.97
CA ASN A 193 -17.20 8.57 -5.69
C ASN A 193 -17.46 7.49 -6.74
N HIS A 194 -16.74 6.36 -6.69
CA HIS A 194 -16.80 5.28 -7.68
C HIS A 194 -16.27 5.63 -9.08
N ASP A 195 -15.51 6.73 -9.23
CA ASP A 195 -14.76 6.98 -10.45
C ASP A 195 -13.57 6.00 -10.60
N ALA A 196 -13.10 5.82 -11.83
CA ALA A 196 -11.95 4.95 -12.12
C ALA A 196 -10.61 5.48 -11.55
N HIS A 197 -10.51 6.78 -11.30
CA HIS A 197 -9.31 7.45 -10.79
C HIS A 197 -9.65 8.77 -10.12
N CYS A 198 -8.81 9.23 -9.19
CA CYS A 198 -8.87 10.61 -8.73
C CYS A 198 -8.17 11.49 -9.77
N ARG A 199 -8.74 12.66 -10.04
CA ARG A 199 -8.18 13.61 -11.00
C ARG A 199 -8.18 15.01 -10.45
N PHE A 200 -7.01 15.65 -10.43
CA PHE A 200 -6.83 17.04 -10.02
C PHE A 200 -6.34 17.84 -11.22
N VAL A 201 -6.97 18.97 -11.50
CA VAL A 201 -6.60 19.87 -12.62
C VAL A 201 -6.13 21.21 -12.05
N MET A 202 -5.03 21.72 -12.58
CA MET A 202 -4.42 23.01 -12.18
C MET A 202 -3.96 23.79 -13.42
N ALA A 203 -3.92 25.11 -13.31
CA ALA A 203 -3.41 25.97 -14.38
C ALA A 203 -1.89 25.86 -14.53
N LYS A 204 -1.38 25.98 -15.75
CA LYS A 204 0.06 26.03 -16.03
C LYS A 204 0.56 27.47 -15.81
N ILE A 205 1.09 27.73 -14.62
CA ILE A 205 1.73 29.00 -14.24
C ILE A 205 3.24 28.83 -14.20
#